data_AF-A0AAN7V0C5-F1
#
_entry.id   AF-A0AAN7V0C5-F1
#
_cell.length_a   1.000
_cell.length_b   1.000
_cell.length_c   1.000
_cell.angle_alpha   90.00
_cell.angle_beta   90.00
_cell.angle_gamma   90.00
#
_symmetry.space_group_name_H-M   'P 1'
#
loop_
_entity.id
_entity.type
_entity.pdbx_description
1 polymer ?
#
loop_
_entity_poly.entity_id
_entity_poly.type
_entity_poly.pdbx_seq_one_letter_code
_entity_poly.pdbx_strand_id
1 'polypeptide(L)'
;MANANQLFLLADHIKLSLLERQRAQSLDISGDSNDGHISRSLDQFKDGLAALENELKRLQEAGDEDAALDISDSLPGLQKQYGDLTAQFHGFTSPSTTDTLTHANDPSLNSDFEHATQKPSASNSSLRPKNARTVSKTRGPRPRGQLFGSRYRDNPDDTMGYRDEANGMTNVQIHQYHQRVLEQQDEHWIGWAPV
;
A
#
# COMPACT_ATOMS: atom_id res chain seq x y z
N MET A 1 7.23 18.63 17.36
CA MET A 1 7.83 17.80 18.41
C MET A 1 7.80 16.37 17.91
N ALA A 2 8.97 15.72 17.79
CA ALA A 2 9.01 14.30 17.47
C ALA A 2 8.65 13.54 18.75
N ASN A 3 7.66 12.64 18.68
CA ASN A 3 7.23 11.84 19.82
C ASN A 3 7.73 10.40 19.63
N ALA A 4 8.15 9.72 20.70
CA ALA A 4 8.63 8.33 20.64
C ALA A 4 7.62 7.39 19.95
N ASN A 5 6.33 7.51 20.27
CA ASN A 5 5.25 6.74 19.64
C ASN A 5 5.16 6.98 18.13
N GLN A 6 5.36 8.22 17.67
CA GLN A 6 5.35 8.51 16.23
C GLN A 6 6.54 7.85 15.52
N LEU A 7 7.70 7.77 16.18
CA LEU A 7 8.85 7.05 15.65
C LEU A 7 8.60 5.55 15.60
N PHE A 8 7.96 4.94 16.60
CA PHE A 8 7.60 3.51 16.54
C PHE A 8 6.66 3.18 15.37
N LEU A 9 5.66 4.03 15.12
CA LEU A 9 4.77 3.91 13.96
C LEU A 9 5.51 4.09 12.64
N LEU A 10 6.42 5.07 12.57
CA LEU A 10 7.28 5.25 11.40
C LEU A 10 8.16 4.01 11.17
N ALA A 11 8.69 3.40 12.24
CA ALA A 11 9.44 2.15 12.16
C ALA A 11 8.60 1.05 11.51
N ASP A 12 7.34 0.88 11.95
CA ASP A 12 6.45 -0.13 11.40
C ASP A 12 6.11 0.12 9.93
N HIS A 13 5.91 1.38 9.52
CA HIS A 13 5.75 1.71 8.10
C HIS A 13 6.98 1.38 7.26
N ILE A 14 8.19 1.63 7.79
CA ILE A 14 9.44 1.25 7.12
C ILE A 14 9.53 -0.27 7.00
N LYS A 15 9.21 -1.01 8.06
CA LYS A 15 9.17 -2.48 8.04
C LYS A 15 8.21 -3.02 6.98
N LEU A 16 6.97 -2.52 6.94
CA LEU A 16 5.98 -2.90 5.93
C LEU A 16 6.47 -2.60 4.51
N SER A 17 7.09 -1.43 4.31
CA SER A 17 7.66 -1.05 3.00
C SER A 17 8.81 -1.96 2.58
N LEU A 18 9.64 -2.39 3.53
CA LEU A 18 10.73 -3.35 3.30
C LEU A 18 10.19 -4.74 2.96
N LEU A 19 9.13 -5.21 3.64
CA LEU A 19 8.46 -6.47 3.31
C LEU A 19 7.83 -6.43 1.92
N GLU A 20 7.16 -5.34 1.56
CA GLU A 20 6.58 -5.18 0.22
C GLU A 20 7.65 -5.13 -0.86
N ARG A 21 8.79 -4.49 -0.60
CA ARG A 21 9.96 -4.57 -1.50
C ARG A 21 10.43 -6.01 -1.68
N GLN A 22 10.56 -6.80 -0.61
CA GLN A 22 10.93 -8.22 -0.70
C GLN A 22 9.90 -9.02 -1.50
N ARG A 23 8.62 -8.72 -1.34
CA ARG A 23 7.53 -9.35 -2.09
C ARG A 23 7.59 -8.99 -3.58
N ALA A 24 7.76 -7.72 -3.92
CA ALA A 24 7.94 -7.25 -5.29
C ALA A 24 9.15 -7.92 -5.96
N GLN A 25 10.28 -8.03 -5.25
CA GLN A 25 11.46 -8.77 -5.71
C GLN A 25 11.16 -10.25 -5.94
N SER A 26 10.39 -10.89 -5.05
CA SER A 26 9.98 -12.28 -5.22
C SER A 26 9.05 -12.52 -6.42
N LEU A 27 8.34 -11.48 -6.86
CA LEU A 27 7.41 -11.48 -7.99
C LEU A 27 8.02 -10.92 -9.28
N ASP A 28 9.30 -10.53 -9.25
CA ASP A 28 10.01 -9.87 -10.37
C ASP A 28 9.26 -8.61 -10.89
N ILE A 29 8.60 -7.89 -9.98
CA ILE A 29 7.95 -6.60 -10.27
C ILE A 29 8.97 -5.51 -9.97
N SER A 30 9.16 -4.56 -10.90
CA SER A 30 10.06 -3.42 -10.72
C SER A 30 9.75 -2.68 -9.42
N GLY A 31 10.64 -2.80 -8.43
CA GLY A 31 10.50 -2.30 -7.06
C GLY A 31 11.18 -0.96 -6.80
N ASP A 32 11.61 -0.28 -7.86
CA ASP A 32 12.36 0.97 -7.87
C ASP A 32 11.59 2.16 -7.26
N SER A 33 10.25 2.18 -7.37
CA SER A 33 9.43 3.21 -6.72
C SER A 33 9.46 3.12 -5.19
N ASN A 34 9.58 1.93 -4.61
CA ASN A 34 9.54 1.74 -3.15
C ASN A 34 10.85 2.19 -2.48
N ASP A 35 11.98 2.09 -3.19
CA ASP A 35 13.31 2.37 -2.66
C ASP A 35 13.49 3.86 -2.28
N GLY A 36 12.96 4.76 -3.10
CA GLY A 36 12.99 6.20 -2.82
C GLY A 36 12.13 6.61 -1.63
N HIS A 37 10.98 5.95 -1.44
CA HIS A 37 10.12 6.16 -0.27
C HIS A 37 10.77 5.66 1.02
N ILE A 38 11.38 4.47 0.98
CA ILE A 38 12.09 3.89 2.13
C ILE A 38 13.29 4.76 2.53
N SER A 39 14.05 5.27 1.56
CA SER A 39 15.19 6.16 1.83
C SER A 39 14.74 7.42 2.58
N ARG A 40 13.67 8.07 2.10
CA ARG A 40 13.12 9.28 2.73
C ARG A 40 12.57 9.02 4.13
N SER A 41 11.90 7.88 4.35
CA SER A 41 11.37 7.54 5.67
C SER A 41 12.48 7.17 6.65
N LEU A 42 13.58 6.56 6.21
CA LEU A 42 14.79 6.36 7.02
C LEU A 42 15.43 7.70 7.41
N ASP A 43 15.55 8.64 6.48
CA ASP A 43 16.05 9.99 6.80
C ASP A 43 15.14 10.70 7.82
N GLN A 44 13.80 10.62 7.63
CA GLN A 44 12.84 11.17 8.58
C GLN A 44 12.96 10.50 9.98
N PHE A 45 13.22 9.20 10.03
CA PHE A 45 13.43 8.47 11.27
C PHE A 45 14.69 8.97 11.99
N LYS A 46 15.78 9.13 11.25
CA LYS A 46 17.06 9.66 11.75
C LYS A 46 16.91 11.08 12.28
N ASP A 47 16.23 11.96 11.54
CA ASP A 47 15.97 13.33 11.96
C ASP A 47 15.10 13.37 13.23
N GLY A 48 14.11 12.48 13.32
CA GLY A 48 13.27 12.35 14.50
C GLY A 48 14.02 11.81 15.73
N LEU A 49 14.96 10.88 15.55
CA LEU A 49 15.88 10.44 16.63
C LEU A 49 16.72 11.61 17.16
N ALA A 50 17.34 12.39 16.26
CA ALA A 50 18.12 13.56 16.65
C ALA A 50 17.26 14.62 17.37
N ALA A 51 16.01 14.80 16.94
CA ALA A 51 15.06 15.67 17.65
C ALA A 51 14.72 15.15 19.06
N LEU A 52 14.58 13.83 19.23
CA LEU A 52 14.34 13.19 20.52
C LEU A 52 15.53 13.36 21.49
N GLU A 53 16.75 13.19 20.99
CA GLU A 53 17.99 13.42 21.75
C GLU A 53 18.10 14.86 22.24
N ASN A 54 17.78 15.83 21.38
CA ASN A 54 17.76 17.24 21.76
C ASN A 54 16.66 17.55 22.78
N GLU A 55 15.48 16.94 22.65
CA GLU A 55 14.39 17.11 23.61
C GLU A 55 14.74 16.52 24.98
N LEU A 56 15.37 15.34 25.02
CA LEU A 56 15.88 14.75 26.26
C LEU A 56 16.83 15.72 26.97
N LYS A 57 17.77 16.31 26.22
CA LYS A 57 18.70 17.29 26.78
C LYS A 57 17.97 18.52 27.31
N ARG A 58 16.97 19.03 26.56
CA ARG A 58 16.15 20.17 26.98
C ARG A 58 15.35 19.87 28.26
N LEU A 59 14.76 18.68 28.38
CA LEU A 59 13.99 18.26 29.54
C LEU A 59 14.88 18.07 30.77
N GLN A 60 16.07 17.50 30.59
CA GLN A 60 17.06 17.37 31.64
C GLN A 60 17.55 18.73 32.16
N GLU A 61 17.76 19.71 31.26
CA GLU A 61 18.09 21.09 31.64
C GLU A 61 16.92 21.82 32.32
N ALA A 62 15.68 21.49 31.95
CA ALA A 62 14.46 22.04 32.54
C ALA A 62 14.08 21.38 33.88
N GLY A 63 14.72 20.28 34.26
CA GLY A 63 14.44 19.53 35.48
C GLY A 63 13.14 18.71 35.42
N ASP A 64 12.65 18.40 34.22
CA ASP A 64 11.47 17.55 34.01
C ASP A 64 11.92 16.09 33.89
N GLU A 65 12.17 15.47 35.04
CA GLU A 65 12.78 14.15 35.14
C GLU A 65 11.87 13.03 34.62
N ASP A 66 10.56 13.10 34.85
CA ASP A 66 9.61 12.06 34.44
C ASP A 66 9.53 11.95 32.91
N ALA A 67 9.38 13.08 32.20
CA ALA A 67 9.35 13.09 30.75
C ALA A 67 10.72 12.73 30.13
N ALA A 68 11.82 13.11 30.79
CA ALA A 68 13.16 12.74 30.35
C ALA A 68 13.41 11.23 30.48
N LEU A 69 12.90 10.60 31.54
CA LEU A 69 13.02 9.16 31.78
C LEU A 69 12.32 8.35 30.68
N ASP A 70 11.09 8.69 30.33
CA ASP A 70 10.33 8.02 29.24
C ASP A 70 11.08 8.05 27.90
N ILE A 71 11.68 9.20 27.56
CA ILE A 71 12.48 9.33 26.35
C ILE A 71 13.77 8.51 26.48
N SER A 72 14.43 8.55 27.64
CA SER A 72 15.68 7.82 27.87
C SER A 72 15.51 6.29 27.78
N ASP A 73 14.35 5.77 28.19
CA ASP A 73 14.05 4.34 28.14
C ASP A 73 13.75 3.86 26.71
N SER A 74 13.05 4.68 25.92
CA SER A 74 12.64 4.31 24.55
C SER A 74 13.73 4.54 23.49
N LEU A 75 14.62 5.50 23.70
CA LEU A 75 15.63 5.95 22.73
C LEU A 75 16.63 4.87 22.31
N PRO A 76 17.22 4.06 23.22
CA PRO A 76 18.12 2.97 22.83
C PRO A 76 17.43 1.93 21.93
N GLY A 77 16.16 1.64 22.20
CA GLY A 77 15.35 0.72 21.39
C GLY A 77 15.15 1.26 19.98
N LEU A 78 14.78 2.53 19.85
CA LEU A 78 14.57 3.20 18.57
C LEU A 78 15.87 3.30 17.75
N GLN A 79 17.00 3.60 18.40
CA GLN A 79 18.32 3.64 17.74
C GLN A 79 18.72 2.25 17.19
N LYS A 80 18.48 1.19 17.97
CA LYS A 80 18.71 -0.19 17.49
C LYS A 80 17.84 -0.52 16.29
N GLN A 81 16.54 -0.23 16.36
CA GLN A 81 15.61 -0.46 15.25
C GLN A 81 16.04 0.29 13.99
N TYR A 82 16.45 1.54 14.10
CA TYR A 82 16.98 2.30 12.97
C TYR A 82 18.19 1.62 12.32
N GLY A 83 19.15 1.16 13.13
CA GLY A 83 20.31 0.41 12.65
C GLY A 83 19.93 -0.87 11.92
N ASP A 84 18.99 -1.64 12.50
CA ASP A 84 18.50 -2.88 11.91
C ASP A 84 17.76 -2.65 10.58
N LEU A 85 16.90 -1.64 10.50
CA LEU A 85 16.14 -1.31 9.29
C LEU A 85 17.05 -0.78 8.18
N THR A 86 18.03 0.04 8.55
CA THR A 86 19.04 0.55 7.61
C THR A 86 19.89 -0.59 7.05
N ALA A 87 20.34 -1.52 7.90
CA ALA A 87 21.08 -2.70 7.48
C ALA A 87 20.29 -3.54 6.47
N GLN A 88 19.00 -3.79 6.74
CA GLN A 88 18.11 -4.53 5.85
C GLN A 88 17.86 -3.82 4.52
N PHE A 89 17.69 -2.50 4.54
CA PHE A 89 17.50 -1.71 3.34
C PHE A 89 18.69 -1.88 2.39
N HIS A 90 19.91 -1.81 2.92
CA HIS A 90 21.16 -2.00 2.18
C HIS A 90 21.51 -3.47 1.88
N GLY A 91 20.70 -4.43 2.31
CA GLY A 91 20.88 -5.86 2.02
C GLY A 91 21.78 -6.62 3.01
N PHE A 92 22.14 -6.01 4.14
CA PHE A 92 22.85 -6.68 5.23
C PHE A 92 21.83 -7.34 6.18
N THR A 93 21.34 -8.52 5.82
CA THR A 93 20.39 -9.28 6.64
C THR A 93 21.11 -10.24 7.59
N SER A 94 20.85 -10.10 8.88
CA SER A 94 21.19 -11.04 9.96
C SER A 94 19.91 -11.58 10.61
N PRO A 95 19.93 -12.70 11.37
CA PRO A 95 18.74 -13.21 12.05
C PRO A 95 18.11 -12.16 12.97
N SER A 96 18.94 -11.39 13.71
CA SER A 96 18.46 -10.31 14.58
C SER A 96 17.72 -9.22 13.82
N THR A 97 18.19 -8.86 12.61
CA THR A 97 17.49 -7.84 11.80
C THR A 97 16.21 -8.40 11.21
N THR A 98 16.17 -9.68 10.85
CA THR A 98 14.96 -10.32 10.31
C THR A 98 13.85 -10.35 11.36
N ASP A 99 14.18 -10.64 12.62
CA ASP A 99 13.21 -10.61 13.73
C ASP A 99 12.60 -9.21 13.92
N THR A 100 13.42 -8.16 13.78
CA THR A 100 12.95 -6.76 13.81
C THR A 100 11.97 -6.44 12.67
N LEU A 101 12.05 -7.14 11.54
CA LEU A 101 11.17 -6.92 10.38
C LEU A 101 9.83 -7.63 10.49
N THR A 102 9.78 -8.76 11.19
CA THR A 102 8.60 -9.64 11.22
C THR A 102 7.64 -9.32 12.36
N HIS A 103 8.03 -8.49 13.31
CA HIS A 103 7.21 -8.11 14.47
C HIS A 103 6.85 -6.62 14.43
N ALA A 104 5.54 -6.34 14.47
CA ALA A 104 5.02 -4.99 14.61
C ALA A 104 5.28 -4.45 16.03
N ASN A 105 5.59 -3.16 16.14
CA ASN A 105 5.61 -2.48 17.43
C ASN A 105 4.16 -2.23 17.91
N ASP A 106 3.23 -1.98 16.98
CA ASP A 106 1.80 -1.83 17.25
C ASP A 106 1.01 -3.10 16.86
N PRO A 107 0.27 -3.74 17.79
CA PRO A 107 -0.48 -4.95 17.51
C PRO A 107 -1.59 -4.79 16.46
N SER A 108 -2.08 -3.56 16.23
CA SER A 108 -3.10 -3.30 15.22
C SER A 108 -2.60 -3.53 13.79
N LEU A 109 -1.27 -3.43 13.57
CA LEU A 109 -0.64 -3.63 12.28
C LEU A 109 -0.29 -5.09 11.99
N ASN A 110 -0.47 -6.01 12.95
CA ASN A 110 -0.08 -7.42 12.79
C ASN A 110 -0.66 -8.07 11.52
N SER A 111 -1.93 -7.79 11.19
CA SER A 111 -2.57 -8.29 9.97
C SER A 111 -1.81 -7.85 8.70
N ASP A 112 -1.33 -6.62 8.67
CA ASP A 112 -0.61 -6.08 7.50
C ASP A 112 0.77 -6.74 7.37
N PHE A 113 1.46 -7.01 8.49
CA PHE A 113 2.72 -7.76 8.50
C PHE A 113 2.53 -9.22 8.05
N GLU A 114 1.45 -9.87 8.48
CA GLU A 114 1.09 -11.22 8.03
C GLU A 114 0.83 -11.24 6.51
N HIS A 115 0.09 -10.27 6.00
CA HIS A 115 -0.17 -10.17 4.56
C HIS A 115 1.10 -9.86 3.75
N ALA A 116 1.98 -9.00 4.26
CA ALA A 116 3.21 -8.62 3.58
C ALA A 116 4.25 -9.76 3.55
N THR A 117 4.26 -10.63 4.56
CA THR A 117 5.13 -11.83 4.59
C THR A 117 4.59 -12.99 3.75
N GLN A 118 3.28 -13.02 3.45
CA GLN A 118 2.69 -14.02 2.57
C GLN A 118 3.09 -13.80 1.11
N LYS A 119 3.94 -14.70 0.60
CA LYS A 119 4.11 -14.86 -0.84
C LYS A 119 2.74 -15.22 -1.42
N PRO A 120 2.28 -14.60 -2.53
CA PRO A 120 1.11 -15.10 -3.19
C PRO A 120 1.44 -16.53 -3.62
N SER A 121 0.89 -17.49 -2.88
CA SER A 121 0.87 -18.87 -3.33
C SER A 121 0.33 -18.81 -4.75
N ALA A 122 0.99 -19.53 -5.68
CA ALA A 122 0.39 -19.87 -6.96
C ALA A 122 -0.83 -20.75 -6.67
N SER A 123 -1.86 -20.16 -6.07
CA SER A 123 -3.19 -20.69 -5.99
C SER A 123 -3.55 -20.88 -7.44
N ASN A 124 -3.69 -22.14 -7.82
CA ASN A 124 -4.36 -22.61 -9.01
C ASN A 124 -5.83 -22.20 -8.96
N SER A 125 -6.09 -20.90 -8.74
CA SER A 125 -7.37 -20.26 -8.88
C SER A 125 -7.68 -20.32 -10.36
N SER A 126 -8.25 -21.47 -10.71
CA SER A 126 -8.93 -21.76 -11.95
C SER A 126 -10.15 -20.83 -12.05
N LEU A 127 -9.91 -19.53 -12.14
CA LEU A 127 -10.84 -18.54 -12.69
C LEU A 127 -10.87 -18.61 -14.22
N ARG A 128 -10.42 -19.73 -14.80
CA ARG A 128 -10.71 -20.07 -16.17
C ARG A 128 -12.16 -20.58 -16.19
N PRO A 129 -13.13 -19.81 -16.71
CA PRO A 129 -14.50 -20.30 -16.85
C PRO A 129 -14.47 -21.60 -17.66
N LYS A 130 -14.94 -22.69 -17.04
CA LYS A 130 -15.21 -23.96 -17.70
C LYS A 130 -16.42 -23.77 -18.62
N ASN A 131 -16.25 -23.07 -19.73
CA ASN A 131 -17.15 -23.08 -20.89
C ASN A 131 -16.44 -22.48 -22.12
N ALA A 132 -15.22 -22.92 -22.39
CA ALA A 132 -14.62 -22.77 -23.71
C ALA A 132 -14.74 -24.11 -24.43
N ARG A 133 -15.80 -24.23 -25.23
CA ARG A 133 -16.04 -25.34 -26.15
C ARG A 133 -14.79 -25.55 -27.01
N THR A 134 -14.30 -26.78 -27.02
CA THR A 134 -13.15 -27.22 -27.79
C THR A 134 -13.42 -27.02 -29.28
N VAL A 135 -12.75 -26.05 -29.91
CA VAL A 135 -12.55 -26.02 -31.36
C VAL A 135 -11.06 -26.22 -31.63
N SER A 136 -10.76 -27.46 -32.00
CA SER A 136 -9.74 -27.92 -32.94
C SER A 136 -8.52 -27.01 -33.21
N LYS A 137 -7.40 -27.48 -32.66
CA LYS A 137 -6.04 -27.52 -33.22
C LYS A 137 -5.86 -26.96 -34.64
N THR A 138 -5.43 -25.70 -34.74
CA THR A 138 -4.55 -25.21 -35.82
C THR A 138 -3.52 -24.23 -35.21
N ARG A 139 -2.24 -24.56 -35.40
CA ARG A 139 -1.09 -23.78 -34.91
C ARG A 139 -0.86 -22.60 -35.85
N GLY A 140 -0.90 -21.38 -35.31
CA GLY A 140 -0.41 -20.15 -35.95
C GLY A 140 -0.10 -19.10 -34.87
N PRO A 141 0.97 -18.30 -34.99
CA PRO A 141 1.36 -17.35 -33.95
C PRO A 141 0.39 -16.16 -34.01
N ARG A 142 -0.56 -16.10 -33.06
CA ARG A 142 -1.43 -14.93 -32.91
C ARG A 142 -0.76 -13.89 -32.01
N PRO A 143 -0.75 -12.60 -32.39
CA PRO A 143 -0.12 -11.55 -31.61
C PRO A 143 -0.93 -11.26 -30.35
N ARG A 144 -0.26 -11.20 -29.19
CA ARG A 144 -0.85 -10.82 -27.88
C ARG A 144 -1.46 -9.41 -27.86
N GLY A 145 -1.27 -8.61 -28.91
CA GLY A 145 -1.73 -7.22 -29.00
C GLY A 145 -3.23 -7.00 -29.23
N GLN A 146 -4.03 -8.05 -29.42
CA GLN A 146 -5.49 -7.94 -29.62
C GLN A 146 -6.34 -8.36 -28.42
N LEU A 147 -5.73 -8.92 -27.36
CA LEU A 147 -6.46 -9.27 -26.14
C LEU A 147 -6.79 -8.03 -25.28
N PHE A 148 -6.06 -6.94 -25.50
CA PHE A 148 -6.34 -5.61 -24.98
C PHE A 148 -6.65 -4.73 -26.18
N GLY A 149 -7.87 -4.85 -26.71
CA GLY A 149 -8.37 -3.92 -27.72
C GLY A 149 -8.15 -2.50 -27.20
N SER A 150 -7.37 -1.71 -27.95
CA SER A 150 -7.02 -0.31 -27.73
C SER A 150 -6.70 0.07 -26.28
N ARG A 151 -5.41 0.31 -26.00
CA ARG A 151 -4.94 1.02 -24.79
C ARG A 151 -5.99 2.06 -24.41
N TYR A 152 -6.46 2.03 -23.16
CA TYR A 152 -7.31 3.05 -22.55
C TYR A 152 -6.90 4.42 -23.10
N ARG A 153 -7.63 4.88 -24.11
CA ARG A 153 -7.59 6.26 -24.52
C ARG A 153 -8.61 6.88 -23.61
N ASP A 154 -8.16 7.75 -22.73
CA ASP A 154 -8.99 8.85 -22.26
C ASP A 154 -9.32 9.69 -23.48
N ASN A 155 -10.22 9.21 -24.34
CA ASN A 155 -10.88 10.04 -25.31
C ASN A 155 -11.96 10.75 -24.50
N PRO A 156 -11.83 12.06 -24.23
CA PRO A 156 -12.81 12.79 -23.43
C PRO A 156 -14.21 12.79 -24.07
N ASP A 157 -14.32 12.34 -25.32
CA ASP A 157 -15.54 12.22 -26.13
C ASP A 157 -16.22 10.84 -26.04
N ASP A 158 -15.60 9.85 -25.38
CA ASP A 158 -16.11 8.46 -25.27
C ASP A 158 -16.69 8.16 -23.88
N THR A 159 -17.09 9.22 -23.14
CA THR A 159 -18.09 9.05 -22.09
C THR A 159 -19.44 8.87 -22.77
N MET A 160 -20.24 7.90 -22.36
CA MET A 160 -21.56 7.54 -22.92
C MET A 160 -22.62 8.68 -22.91
N GLY A 161 -22.34 9.87 -23.43
CA GLY A 161 -23.22 11.04 -23.50
C GLY A 161 -23.57 11.70 -22.15
N TYR A 162 -23.42 11.01 -21.02
CA TYR A 162 -23.91 11.47 -19.72
C TYR A 162 -23.16 12.68 -19.13
N ARG A 163 -21.94 12.97 -19.60
CA ARG A 163 -21.13 14.08 -19.09
C ARG A 163 -21.69 15.44 -19.50
N ASP A 164 -22.26 15.54 -20.70
CA ASP A 164 -22.79 16.80 -21.22
C ASP A 164 -24.10 17.20 -20.52
N GLU A 165 -24.92 16.22 -20.13
CA GLU A 165 -26.18 16.47 -19.42
C GLU A 165 -25.97 16.96 -17.98
N ALA A 166 -24.86 16.58 -17.34
CA ALA A 166 -24.52 16.99 -15.98
C ALA A 166 -23.87 18.37 -15.88
N ASN A 167 -23.52 18.98 -17.00
CA ASN A 167 -22.80 20.25 -17.02
C ASN A 167 -23.73 21.43 -16.67
N GLY A 168 -23.47 22.11 -15.55
CA GLY A 168 -24.30 23.22 -15.06
C GLY A 168 -25.38 22.84 -14.04
N MET A 169 -25.47 21.56 -13.66
CA MET A 169 -26.35 21.12 -12.56
C MET A 169 -25.70 21.36 -11.20
N THR A 170 -26.50 21.74 -10.20
CA THR A 170 -26.04 21.83 -8.80
C THR A 170 -25.83 20.44 -8.20
N ASN A 171 -25.00 20.30 -7.16
CA ASN A 171 -24.70 18.99 -6.54
C ASN A 171 -25.97 18.19 -6.16
N VAL A 172 -27.02 18.86 -5.68
CA VAL A 172 -28.29 18.22 -5.32
C VAL A 172 -28.99 17.64 -6.56
N GLN A 173 -28.95 18.36 -7.68
CA GLN A 173 -29.53 17.91 -8.95
C GLN A 173 -28.72 16.77 -9.57
N ILE A 174 -27.39 16.79 -9.41
CA ILE A 174 -26.50 15.69 -9.85
C ILE A 174 -26.81 14.40 -9.07
N HIS A 175 -27.06 14.48 -7.77
CA HIS A 175 -27.43 13.31 -6.97
C HIS A 175 -28.78 12.73 -7.40
N GLN A 176 -29.79 13.58 -7.63
CA GLN A 176 -31.10 13.13 -8.12
C GLN A 176 -31.02 12.51 -9.52
N TYR A 177 -30.20 13.08 -10.39
CA TYR A 177 -29.96 12.55 -11.72
C TYR A 177 -29.29 11.16 -11.66
N HIS A 178 -28.25 10.99 -10.84
CA HIS A 178 -27.61 9.69 -10.65
C HIS A 178 -28.56 8.64 -10.07
N GLN A 179 -29.43 9.00 -9.11
CA GLN A 179 -30.43 8.08 -8.59
C GLN A 179 -31.37 7.57 -9.69
N ARG A 180 -31.82 8.46 -10.58
CA ARG A 180 -32.69 8.09 -11.71
C ARG A 180 -31.99 7.18 -12.73
N VAL A 181 -30.71 7.44 -13.00
CA VAL A 181 -29.91 6.59 -13.91
C VAL A 181 -29.75 5.18 -13.34
N LEU A 182 -29.50 5.06 -12.03
CA LEU A 182 -29.42 3.77 -11.35
C LEU A 182 -30.76 3.01 -11.38
N GLU A 183 -31.88 3.69 -11.12
CA GLU A 183 -33.22 3.09 -11.21
C GLU A 183 -33.54 2.61 -12.64
N GLN A 184 -33.19 3.38 -13.68
CA GLN A 184 -33.38 2.95 -15.07
C GLN A 184 -32.52 1.74 -15.44
N GLN A 185 -31.30 1.67 -14.91
CA GLN A 185 -30.46 0.50 -15.11
C GLN A 185 -31.10 -0.71 -14.44
N ASP A 186 -31.52 -0.59 -13.17
CA ASP A 186 -32.18 -1.68 -12.45
C ASP A 186 -33.46 -2.18 -13.15
N GLU A 187 -34.28 -1.30 -13.73
CA GLU A 187 -35.45 -1.71 -14.52
C GLU A 187 -35.07 -2.42 -15.83
N HIS A 188 -34.01 -1.98 -16.51
CA HIS A 188 -33.51 -2.64 -17.72
C HIS A 188 -33.02 -4.07 -17.45
N TRP A 189 -32.55 -4.36 -16.23
CA TRP A 189 -32.14 -5.70 -15.81
C TRP A 189 -33.32 -6.64 -15.45
N ILE A 190 -34.50 -6.11 -15.12
CA ILE A 190 -35.70 -6.90 -14.77
C ILE A 190 -36.47 -7.41 -16.00
N GLY A 191 -36.32 -6.77 -17.17
CA GLY A 191 -36.99 -7.18 -18.42
C GLY A 191 -36.46 -8.46 -19.08
N TRP A 192 -35.38 -9.07 -18.57
CA TRP A 192 -34.74 -10.26 -19.15
C TRP A 192 -34.99 -11.57 -18.35
N ALA A 193 -35.90 -11.57 -17.38
CA ALA A 193 -36.37 -12.80 -16.74
C ALA A 193 -37.60 -13.35 -17.49
N PRO A 194 -37.53 -14.54 -18.14
CA PRO A 194 -38.70 -15.14 -18.74
C PRO A 194 -39.63 -15.71 -17.66
N VAL A 195 -40.93 -15.56 -17.86
CA VAL A 195 -41.99 -16.34 -17.19
C VAL A 195 -42.00 -17.76 -17.74
#